data_AF-A0A1V5R4M1-F1
#
_entry.id   AF-A0A1V5R4M1-F1
#
_cell.length_a   1.000
_cell.length_b   1.000
_cell.length_c   1.000
_cell.angle_alpha   90.00
_cell.angle_beta   90.00
_cell.angle_gamma   90.00
#
_symmetry.space_group_name_H-M   'P 1'
#
loop_
_entity.id
_entity.type
_entity.pdbx_description
1 polymer ?
#
loop_
_entity_poly.entity_id
_entity_poly.type
_entity_poly.pdbx_seq_one_letter_code
_entity_poly.pdbx_strand_id
1 'polypeptide(L)'
;MKTTTRHRLAWAVALGVDALQVGLIPVTASLSTWINAPLDLATMAVLWMLTGWHLAYLPTLALELLPWVEAVPSWTLAVWMATRPKLEEKP
;
A
#
# COMPACT_ATOMS: atom_id res chain seq x y z
N MET A 1 1.63 -4.97 22.52
CA MET A 1 1.19 -5.41 21.18
C MET A 1 2.29 -6.29 20.57
N LYS A 2 2.09 -7.59 20.39
CA LYS A 2 3.13 -8.45 19.77
C LYS A 2 3.11 -8.20 18.26
N THR A 3 4.01 -7.34 17.77
CA THR A 3 4.26 -7.23 16.32
C THR A 3 4.70 -8.59 15.80
N THR A 4 3.83 -9.26 15.06
CA THR A 4 4.15 -10.53 14.43
C THR A 4 5.14 -10.30 13.28
N THR A 5 5.93 -11.32 12.92
CA THR A 5 6.85 -11.27 11.79
C THR A 5 6.15 -10.85 10.48
N ARG A 6 4.88 -11.26 10.30
CA ARG A 6 4.05 -10.88 9.15
C ARG A 6 3.78 -9.37 9.07
N HIS A 7 3.53 -8.72 10.19
CA HIS A 7 3.32 -7.27 10.22
C HIS A 7 4.60 -6.51 9.86
N ARG A 8 5.76 -6.93 10.37
CA ARG A 8 7.04 -6.32 10.01
C ARG A 8 7.34 -6.45 8.53
N LEU A 9 7.03 -7.62 7.95
CA LEU A 9 7.19 -7.86 6.52
C LEU A 9 6.23 -6.98 5.69
N ALA A 10 4.97 -6.83 6.12
CA ALA A 10 4.01 -5.95 5.45
C ALA A 10 4.50 -4.49 5.41
N TRP A 11 5.03 -3.99 6.52
CA TRP A 11 5.63 -2.65 6.60
C TRP A 11 6.84 -2.51 5.68
N ALA A 12 7.73 -3.50 5.64
CA ALA A 12 8.91 -3.47 4.76
C ALA A 12 8.51 -3.46 3.27
N VAL A 13 7.52 -4.26 2.88
CA VAL A 13 6.99 -4.29 1.51
C VAL A 13 6.37 -2.95 1.15
N ALA A 14 5.48 -2.41 1.99
CA ALA A 14 4.80 -1.15 1.70
C ALA A 14 5.76 0.04 1.57
N LEU A 15 6.70 0.17 2.50
CA LEU A 15 7.72 1.23 2.43
C LEU A 15 8.63 1.08 1.21
N GLY A 16 8.99 -0.16 0.85
CA GLY A 16 9.83 -0.42 -0.32
C GLY A 16 9.14 -0.09 -1.63
N VAL A 17 7.85 -0.44 -1.76
CA VAL A 17 7.06 -0.15 -2.96
C VAL A 17 6.82 1.34 -3.10
N ASP A 18 6.38 2.02 -2.04
CA ASP A 18 6.15 3.47 -2.07
C ASP A 18 7.46 4.22 -2.39
N ALA A 19 8.60 3.82 -1.80
CA ALA A 19 9.90 4.44 -2.10
C ALA A 19 10.34 4.21 -3.55
N LEU A 20 10.07 3.02 -4.11
CA LEU A 20 10.34 2.71 -5.51
C LEU A 20 9.47 3.57 -6.42
N GLN A 21 8.16 3.63 -6.18
CA GLN A 21 7.23 4.43 -6.98
C GLN A 21 7.60 5.91 -6.94
N VAL A 22 7.85 6.47 -5.75
CA VAL A 22 8.31 7.87 -5.59
C VAL A 22 9.62 8.13 -6.35
N GLY A 23 10.58 7.21 -6.27
CA GLY A 23 11.85 7.32 -6.98
C GLY A 23 11.72 7.20 -8.51
N LEU A 24 10.68 6.52 -9.00
CA LEU A 24 10.42 6.33 -10.43
C LEU A 24 9.59 7.45 -11.06
N ILE A 25 8.90 8.30 -10.27
CA ILE A 25 8.13 9.47 -10.75
C ILE A 25 8.88 10.28 -11.83
N PRO A 26 10.18 10.63 -11.66
CA PRO A 26 10.90 11.45 -12.63
C PRO A 26 11.15 10.74 -13.97
N VAL A 27 11.14 9.40 -13.97
CA VAL A 27 11.51 8.56 -15.11
C VAL A 27 10.28 8.09 -15.88
N THR A 28 9.16 7.85 -15.19
CA THR A 28 7.97 7.23 -15.78
C THR A 28 6.98 8.22 -16.39
N ALA A 29 7.00 9.50 -16.00
CA ALA A 29 6.12 10.56 -16.53
C ALA A 29 4.67 10.08 -16.79
N SER A 30 3.95 10.60 -17.80
CA SER A 30 2.54 10.30 -18.07
C SER A 30 2.22 8.84 -18.50
N LEU A 31 3.20 7.94 -18.49
CA LEU A 31 3.04 6.51 -18.75
C LEU A 31 3.03 5.68 -17.45
N SER A 32 3.13 6.32 -16.28
CA SER A 32 3.27 5.69 -14.97
C SER A 32 2.19 4.65 -14.68
N THR A 33 0.93 4.98 -14.95
CA THR A 33 -0.23 4.17 -14.56
C THR A 33 -0.18 2.74 -15.12
N TRP A 34 0.19 2.60 -16.39
CA TRP A 34 0.22 1.28 -17.06
C TRP A 34 1.44 0.45 -16.68
N ILE A 35 2.54 1.11 -16.35
CA ILE A 35 3.80 0.47 -15.91
C ILE A 35 3.68 0.04 -14.44
N ASN A 36 3.01 0.83 -13.62
CA ASN A 36 2.85 0.60 -12.19
C ASN A 36 1.73 -0.40 -11.88
N ALA A 37 0.66 -0.46 -12.68
CA ALA A 37 -0.49 -1.33 -12.41
C ALA A 37 -0.15 -2.80 -12.05
N PRO A 38 0.80 -3.49 -12.73
CA PRO A 38 1.20 -4.84 -12.32
C PRO A 38 1.89 -4.87 -10.94
N LEU A 39 2.72 -3.87 -10.64
CA LEU A 39 3.38 -3.72 -9.33
C LEU A 39 2.36 -3.47 -8.23
N ASP A 40 1.35 -2.65 -8.49
CA ASP A 40 0.26 -2.35 -7.55
C ASP A 40 -0.61 -3.57 -7.26
N LEU A 41 -0.99 -4.33 -8.30
CA LEU A 41 -1.73 -5.59 -8.13
C LEU A 41 -0.93 -6.62 -7.32
N ALA A 42 0.36 -6.75 -7.59
CA ALA A 42 1.23 -7.65 -6.85
C ALA A 42 1.37 -7.21 -5.39
N THR A 43 1.55 -5.91 -5.15
CA THR A 43 1.68 -5.32 -3.81
C THR A 43 0.41 -5.55 -3.00
N MET A 44 -0.77 -5.30 -3.60
CA MET A 44 -2.06 -5.61 -2.98
C MET A 44 -2.14 -7.08 -2.56
N ALA A 45 -1.82 -8.01 -3.45
CA ALA A 45 -1.90 -9.45 -3.18
C ALA A 45 -0.97 -9.86 -2.03
N VAL A 46 0.27 -9.36 -2.01
CA VAL A 46 1.24 -9.63 -0.95
C VAL A 46 0.76 -9.07 0.39
N LEU A 47 0.32 -7.81 0.43
CA LEU A 47 -0.16 -7.19 1.68
C LEU A 47 -1.43 -7.85 2.20
N TRP A 48 -2.34 -8.25 1.32
CA TRP A 48 -3.49 -9.07 1.66
C TRP A 48 -3.06 -10.39 2.30
N MET A 49 -2.12 -11.12 1.69
CA MET A 49 -1.59 -12.37 2.27
C MET A 49 -0.93 -12.15 3.63
N LEU A 50 -0.26 -11.02 3.86
CA LEU A 50 0.46 -10.76 5.10
C LEU A 50 -0.44 -10.27 6.25
N THR A 51 -1.41 -9.41 5.95
CA THR A 51 -2.21 -8.67 6.96
C THR A 51 -3.67 -9.12 7.04
N GLY A 52 -4.12 -9.98 6.12
CA GLY A 52 -5.54 -10.34 5.97
C GLY A 52 -6.27 -9.39 5.00
N TRP A 53 -7.54 -9.70 4.71
CA TRP A 53 -8.38 -8.84 3.87
C TRP A 53 -8.78 -7.58 4.64
N HIS A 54 -8.53 -6.42 4.04
CA HIS A 54 -8.95 -5.13 4.59
C HIS A 54 -9.62 -4.31 3.49
N LEU A 55 -10.77 -3.72 3.79
CA LEU A 55 -11.48 -2.82 2.87
C LEU A 55 -10.61 -1.64 2.42
N ALA A 56 -9.56 -1.28 3.17
CA ALA A 56 -8.62 -0.22 2.83
C ALA A 56 -7.82 -0.49 1.54
N TYR A 57 -7.66 -1.74 1.10
CA TYR A 57 -6.87 -2.06 -0.09
C TYR A 57 -7.61 -1.78 -1.42
N LEU A 58 -8.94 -1.82 -1.41
CA LEU A 58 -9.76 -1.52 -2.60
C LEU A 58 -9.72 -0.04 -3.02
N PRO A 59 -9.89 0.96 -2.13
CA PRO A 59 -9.76 2.36 -2.51
C PRO A 59 -8.31 2.71 -2.88
N THR A 60 -7.30 2.08 -2.26
CA THR A 60 -5.89 2.24 -2.68
C THR A 60 -5.70 1.79 -4.12
N LEU A 61 -6.16 0.57 -4.47
CA LEU A 61 -6.10 0.07 -5.85
C LEU A 61 -6.87 0.98 -6.83
N ALA A 62 -8.03 1.48 -6.43
CA ALA A 62 -8.83 2.38 -7.26
C ALA A 62 -8.17 3.75 -7.48
N LEU A 63 -7.43 4.26 -6.49
CA LEU A 63 -6.68 5.51 -6.60
C LEU A 63 -5.46 5.38 -7.52
N GLU A 64 -4.73 4.26 -7.45
CA GLU A 64 -3.58 3.99 -8.34
C GLU A 64 -3.98 3.83 -9.82
N LEU A 65 -5.27 3.60 -10.11
CA LEU A 65 -5.78 3.57 -11.49
C LEU A 65 -6.12 4.96 -12.04
N LEU A 66 -6.11 5.99 -11.19
CA LEU A 66 -6.33 7.36 -11.62
C LEU A 66 -4.97 7.97 -11.98
N PRO A 67 -4.75 8.34 -13.27
CA PRO A 67 -3.61 9.18 -13.59
C PRO A 67 -3.69 10.43 -12.70
N TRP A 68 -2.55 10.90 -12.19
CA TRP A 68 -2.39 12.04 -11.26
C TRP A 68 -2.47 11.73 -9.75
N VAL A 69 -2.85 10.53 -9.31
CA VAL A 69 -2.94 10.17 -7.87
C VAL A 69 -1.78 9.27 -7.40
N GLU A 70 -0.75 9.11 -8.23
CA GLU A 70 0.17 7.95 -8.17
C GLU A 70 1.45 8.18 -7.36
N ALA A 71 1.41 9.09 -6.39
CA ALA A 71 2.61 9.55 -5.68
C ALA A 71 2.38 9.84 -4.19
N VAL A 72 1.26 9.40 -3.62
CA VAL A 72 1.05 9.44 -2.18
C VAL A 72 1.47 8.07 -1.64
N PRO A 73 2.16 7.97 -0.49
CA PRO A 73 2.56 6.68 0.10
C PRO A 73 1.33 5.85 0.53
N SER A 74 0.68 5.25 -0.47
CA SER A 74 -0.68 4.73 -0.43
C SER A 74 -0.68 3.34 0.20
N TRP A 75 0.35 2.55 -0.09
CA TRP A 75 0.59 1.24 0.52
C TRP A 75 1.02 1.37 1.98
N THR A 76 1.88 2.33 2.32
CA THR A 76 2.27 2.60 3.70
C THR A 76 1.07 3.03 4.53
N LEU A 77 0.22 3.90 4.00
CA LEU A 77 -1.01 4.32 4.67
C LEU A 77 -1.99 3.14 4.84
N ALA A 78 -2.14 2.29 3.83
CA ALA A 78 -2.99 1.11 3.90
C ALA A 78 -2.52 0.11 4.97
N VAL A 79 -1.21 -0.17 5.03
CA VAL A 79 -0.63 -1.04 6.08
C VAL A 79 -0.78 -0.41 7.46
N TRP A 80 -0.60 0.91 7.59
CA TRP A 80 -0.88 1.58 8.85
C TRP A 80 -2.34 1.38 9.29
N MET A 81 -3.31 1.56 8.39
CA MET A 81 -4.73 1.30 8.70
C MET A 81 -5.02 -0.16 9.05
N ALA A 82 -4.39 -1.11 8.37
CA ALA A 82 -4.56 -2.54 8.60
C ALA A 82 -3.95 -3.01 9.93
N THR A 83 -2.91 -2.31 10.41
CA THR A 83 -2.10 -2.76 11.55
C THR A 83 -2.21 -1.87 12.79
N ARG A 84 -2.85 -0.69 12.68
CA ARG A 84 -3.07 0.20 13.81
C ARG A 84 -4.01 -0.43 14.84
N PRO A 85 -3.77 -0.24 16.14
CA PRO A 85 -4.73 -0.61 17.15
C PRO A 85 -6.03 0.16 16.94
N LYS A 86 -7.17 -0.55 16.98
CA LYS A 86 -8.48 0.10 17.06
C LYS A 86 -8.58 0.70 18.46
N LEU A 87 -8.87 1.99 18.56
CA LEU A 87 -9.26 2.57 19.83
C LEU A 87 -10.57 1.90 20.22
N GLU A 88 -10.57 1.13 21.31
CA GLU A 88 -11.80 0.66 21.93
C GLU A 88 -12.56 1.91 22.40
N GLU A 89 -13.68 2.22 21.76
CA GLU A 89 -14.66 3.11 22.37
C GLU A 89 -15.19 2.39 23.61
N LYS A 90 -14.77 2.90 24.78
CA LYS A 90 -15.28 2.45 26.06
C LYS A 90 -16.76 2.85 26.12
N PRO A 91 -17.70 1.91 26.35
CA PRO A 91 -19.13 2.19 26.42
C PRO A 91 -19.48 3.08 27.63
#